data_AF-A0A5C7X2Z5-F1
#
_entry.id   AF-A0A5C7X2Z5-F1
#
_cell.length_a   1.000
_cell.length_b   1.000
_cell.length_c   1.000
_cell.angle_alpha   90.00
_cell.angle_beta   90.00
_cell.angle_gamma   90.00
#
_symmetry.space_group_name_H-M   'P 1'
#
loop_
_entity.id
_entity.type
_entity.pdbx_description
1 polymer ?
#
loop_
_entity_poly.entity_id
_entity_poly.type
_entity_poly.pdbx_seq_one_letter_code
_entity_poly.pdbx_strand_id
1 'polypeptide(L)' 'MSIYLDDTTDASLEAVRAAARATKPRVDATRSAVVRLALTRLAEQLTPAEIVAELQRSAATHSGPGRKRA' A
#
# COMPACT_ATOMS: atom_id res chain seq x y z
N MET A 1 -13.53 -7.66 -2.54
CA MET A 1 -12.76 -7.04 -1.44
C MET A 1 -12.35 -5.65 -1.89
N SER A 2 -12.74 -4.61 -1.15
CA SER A 2 -12.37 -3.22 -1.43
C SER A 2 -11.39 -2.75 -0.35
N ILE A 3 -10.29 -2.13 -0.75
CA ILE A 3 -9.36 -1.47 0.17
C ILE A 3 -9.41 0.02 -0.15
N TYR A 4 -9.61 0.85 0.88
CA TYR A 4 -9.56 2.29 0.74
C TYR A 4 -8.10 2.71 0.84
N LEU A 5 -7.63 3.35 -0.21
CA LEU A 5 -6.31 3.94 -0.33
C LEU A 5 -6.51 5.44 -0.45
N ASP A 6 -5.57 6.20 0.11
CA ASP A 6 -5.58 7.65 -0.08
C ASP A 6 -5.17 8.02 -1.51
N ASP A 7 -5.47 9.27 -1.90
CA ASP A 7 -5.20 9.77 -3.24
C ASP A 7 -3.71 9.67 -3.63
N THR A 8 -2.80 9.70 -2.65
CA THR A 8 -1.36 9.61 -2.87
C THR A 8 -0.95 8.18 -3.25
N THR A 9 -1.48 7.20 -2.55
CA THR A 9 -1.26 5.78 -2.83
C THR A 9 -1.92 5.38 -4.14
N ASP A 10 -3.09 5.93 -4.46
CA ASP A 10 -3.74 5.78 -5.76
C ASP A 10 -2.87 6.29 -6.90
N ALA A 11 -2.35 7.52 -6.79
CA ALA A 11 -1.47 8.10 -7.79
C ALA A 11 -0.21 7.26 -8.01
N SER A 12 0.38 6.72 -6.94
CA SER A 12 1.52 5.81 -7.03
C SER A 12 1.19 4.54 -7.84
N LEU A 13 0.03 3.93 -7.60
CA LEU A 13 -0.42 2.72 -8.30
C LEU A 13 -0.68 2.99 -9.80
N GLU A 14 -1.18 4.17 -10.15
CA GLU A 14 -1.32 4.59 -11.55
C GLU A 14 0.03 4.86 -12.22
N ALA A 15 1.00 5.43 -11.51
CA ALA A 15 2.35 5.62 -12.03
C ALA A 15 3.02 4.27 -12.34
N VAL A 16 2.87 3.27 -11.47
CA VAL A 16 3.37 1.91 -11.71
C VAL A 16 2.71 1.30 -12.96
N ARG A 17 1.40 1.48 -13.13
CA ARG A 17 0.69 1.02 -14.34
C ARG A 17 1.20 1.69 -15.61
N ALA A 18 1.45 3.00 -15.57
CA ALA A 18 2.01 3.72 -16.70
C ALA A 18 3.41 3.19 -17.07
N ALA A 19 4.28 3.00 -16.08
CA ALA A 19 5.62 2.45 -16.28
C ALA A 19 5.58 1.01 -16.85
N ALA A 20 4.70 0.15 -16.32
CA ALA A 20 4.55 -1.23 -16.77
C ALA A 20 4.09 -1.35 -18.25
N ARG A 21 3.30 -0.38 -18.71
CA ARG A 21 2.88 -0.28 -20.13
C ARG A 21 4.02 0.14 -21.06
N ALA A 22 5.00 0.88 -20.54
CA ALA A 22 6.16 1.40 -21.27
C ALA A 22 7.32 0.39 -21.33
N THR A 23 7.41 -0.55 -20.39
CA THR A 23 8.42 -1.62 -20.37
C THR A 23 8.19 -2.69 -21.44
N LYS A 24 9.28 -3.31 -21.94
CA LYS A 24 9.26 -4.48 -22.84
C LYS A 24 10.00 -5.67 -22.19
N PRO A 25 9.37 -6.86 -22.07
CA PRO A 25 7.98 -7.14 -22.41
C PRO A 25 7.00 -6.36 -21.51
N ARG A 26 5.78 -6.12 -22.01
CA ARG A 26 4.74 -5.42 -21.24
C ARG A 26 4.34 -6.26 -20.04
N VAL A 27 4.19 -5.62 -18.89
CA VAL A 27 3.77 -6.29 -17.64
C VAL A 27 2.33 -5.89 -17.34
N ASP A 28 1.47 -6.86 -17.07
CA ASP A 28 0.10 -6.59 -16.60
C ASP A 28 0.09 -6.21 -15.11
N ALA A 29 0.47 -4.96 -14.84
CA ALA A 29 0.53 -4.40 -13.49
C ALA A 29 -0.85 -3.95 -12.99
N THR A 30 -1.80 -4.88 -12.88
CA THR A 30 -3.08 -4.57 -12.23
C THR A 30 -2.85 -4.10 -10.79
N ARG A 31 -3.75 -3.27 -10.26
CA ARG A 31 -3.66 -2.79 -8.87
C ARG A 31 -3.53 -3.93 -7.86
N SER A 32 -4.29 -5.00 -8.07
CA SER A 32 -4.21 -6.19 -7.22
C SER A 32 -2.85 -6.90 -7.32
N ALA A 33 -2.20 -6.90 -8.49
CA ALA A 33 -0.87 -7.47 -8.66
C ALA A 33 0.19 -6.65 -7.93
N VAL A 34 0.13 -5.33 -8.03
CA VAL A 34 1.04 -4.42 -7.32
C VAL A 34 0.86 -4.55 -5.80
N VAL A 35 -0.39 -4.58 -5.32
CA VAL A 35 -0.69 -4.77 -3.89
C VAL A 35 -0.21 -6.13 -3.39
N ARG A 36 -0.43 -7.22 -4.14
CA ARG A 36 0.10 -8.55 -3.77
C ARG A 36 1.62 -8.54 -3.67
N LEU A 37 2.31 -7.94 -4.65
CA LEU A 37 3.76 -7.83 -4.63
C LEU A 37 4.25 -7.05 -3.41
N ALA A 38 3.62 -5.91 -3.10
CA ALA A 38 3.95 -5.11 -1.93
C ALA A 38 3.78 -5.91 -0.62
N LEU A 39 2.69 -6.66 -0.49
CA LEU A 39 2.45 -7.52 0.68
C LEU A 39 3.46 -8.67 0.79
N THR A 40 3.84 -9.30 -0.31
CA THR A 40 4.90 -10.31 -0.32
C THR A 40 6.24 -9.73 0.16
N ARG A 41 6.63 -8.57 -0.38
CA ARG A 41 7.86 -7.88 0.05
C ARG A 41 7.82 -7.44 1.51
N LEU A 42 6.66 -6.98 1.99
CA LEU A 42 6.48 -6.63 3.39
C LEU A 42 6.69 -7.85 4.30
N ALA A 43 6.15 -9.00 3.92
CA ALA A 43 6.31 -10.25 4.68
C ALA A 43 7.74 -10.80 4.65
N GLU A 44 8.53 -10.49 3.62
CA GLU A 44 9.97 -10.81 3.57
C GLU A 44 10.80 -9.91 4.48
N GLN A 45 10.33 -8.69 4.75
CA GLN A 45 11.09 -7.66 5.48
C GLN A 45 10.75 -7.58 6.96
N LEU A 46 9.49 -7.80 7.32
CA LEU A 46 9.00 -7.63 8.68
C LEU A 46 8.31 -8.89 9.18
N THR A 47 8.59 -9.23 10.42
CA THR A 47 7.80 -10.20 11.16
C THR A 47 6.40 -9.64 11.45
N PRO A 48 5.39 -10.50 11.68
CA PRO A 48 4.06 -10.03 12.07
C PRO A 48 4.07 -9.12 13.31
N ALA A 49 4.97 -9.37 14.27
CA ALA A 49 5.09 -8.55 15.47
C ALA A 49 5.59 -7.13 15.17
N GLU A 50 6.56 -7.00 14.26
CA GLU A 50 7.09 -5.69 13.84
C GLU A 50 6.06 -4.89 13.04
N ILE A 51 5.28 -5.56 12.19
CA ILE A 51 4.16 -4.93 11.46
C ILE A 51 3.15 -4.35 12.45
N VAL A 52 2.75 -5.14 13.46
CA VAL A 52 1.81 -4.67 14.50
C VAL A 52 2.41 -3.48 15.28
N ALA A 53 3.68 -3.55 15.65
CA ALA A 53 4.34 -2.46 16.36
C ALA A 53 4.39 -1.16 15.53
N GLU A 54 4.62 -1.25 14.22
CA GLU A 54 4.60 -0.10 13.32
C GLU A 54 3.20 0.50 13.17
N LEU A 55 2.18 -0.34 13.04
CA LEU A 55 0.78 0.10 12.99
C LEU A 55 0.38 0.82 14.28
N GLN A 56 0.82 0.32 15.44
CA GLN A 56 0.60 0.98 16.74
C GLN A 56 1.31 2.35 16.81
N ARG A 57 2.57 2.44 16.37
CA ARG A 57 3.30 3.73 16.30
C ARG A 57 2.57 4.74 15.41
N SER A 58 2.15 4.30 14.23
CA SER A 58 1.39 5.13 13.29
C SER A 58 0.06 5.59 13.89
N ALA A 59 -0.69 4.72 14.58
CA ALA A 59 -1.93 5.11 15.24
C ALA A 59 -1.69 6.15 16.36
N ALA A 60 -0.59 6.03 17.10
CA ALA A 60 -0.22 6.98 18.14
C ALA A 60 0.14 8.36 17.57
N THR A 61 0.80 8.44 16.42
CA THR A 61 1.11 9.72 15.75
C THR A 61 -0.12 10.36 15.10
N HIS A 62 -1.11 9.57 14.70
CA HIS A 62 -2.38 10.04 14.15
C HIS A 62 -3.43 10.38 15.24
N SER A 63 -3.10 10.26 16.53
CA SER A 63 -3.96 10.65 17.65
C SER A 63 -3.99 12.17 17.89
N GLY A 64 -4.05 12.96 16.82
CA GLY A 64 -4.57 14.33 16.83
C GLY A 64 -6.11 14.32 16.84
N PRO A 65 -6.80 15.41 17.21
CA PRO A 65 -8.22 15.37 17.54
C PRO A 65 -9.08 14.97 16.33
N GLY A 66 -9.57 13.72 16.37
CA GLY A 66 -10.87 13.30 15.89
C GLY A 66 -11.10 13.29 14.37
N ARG A 67 -10.75 12.20 13.70
CA ARG A 67 -11.62 11.69 12.64
C ARG A 67 -12.59 10.68 13.28
N LYS A 68 -13.69 11.19 13.83
CA LYS A 68 -14.87 10.34 14.09
C LYS A 68 -15.17 9.63 12.77
N ARG A 69 -15.22 8.29 12.83
CA ARG A 69 -15.91 7.51 11.80
C ARG A 69 -17.39 7.93 11.89
N ALA A 70 -17.81 8.79 10.98
CA ALA A 70 -19.20 9.06 10.67
C ALA A 70 -19.58 8.20 9.46
#